data_AF-A0A2V8WIY5-F1
#
_entry.id   AF-A0A2V8WIY5-F1
#
_cell.length_a   1.000
_cell.length_b   1.000
_cell.length_c   1.000
_cell.angle_alpha   90.00
_cell.angle_beta   90.00
_cell.angle_gamma   90.00
#
_symmetry.space_group_name_H-M   'P 1'
#
loop_
_entity.id
_entity.type
_entity.pdbx_description
1 polymer ?
#
loop_
_entity_poly.entity_id
_entity_poly.type
_entity_poly.pdbx_seq_one_letter_code
_entity_poly.pdbx_strand_id
1 'polypeptide(L)' 'MRKMILMAAAILLQQPARVRCVGGGVDLGLNKHLALRSQLDYIRTSFSGTYINMVRGSFGTVFRFGNP' A
#
# COMPACT_ATOMS: atom_id res chain seq x y z
N MET A 1 -16.11 24.88 28.46
CA MET A 1 -15.84 25.01 27.00
C MET A 1 -14.38 24.72 26.61
N ARG A 2 -13.35 25.37 27.18
CA ARG A 2 -11.92 25.10 26.84
C ARG A 2 -11.47 23.63 26.96
N LYS A 3 -11.95 22.88 27.96
CA LYS A 3 -11.61 21.46 28.15
C LYS A 3 -12.11 20.55 27.02
N MET A 4 -13.27 20.85 26.42
CA MET A 4 -13.83 20.05 25.31
C MET A 4 -13.03 20.23 24.01
N ILE A 5 -12.54 21.45 23.75
CA ILE A 5 -11.69 21.74 22.58
C ILE A 5 -10.35 21.01 22.70
N LEU A 6 -9.73 21.01 23.89
CA LEU A 6 -8.48 20.30 24.13
C LEU A 6 -8.64 18.78 23.98
N MET A 7 -9.78 18.23 24.44
CA MET A 7 -10.07 16.80 24.35
C MET A 7 -10.34 16.35 22.91
N ALA A 8 -11.05 17.15 22.12
CA ALA A 8 -11.24 16.90 20.68
C ALA A 8 -9.91 16.97 19.91
N ALA A 9 -9.04 17.94 20.25
CA ALA A 9 -7.70 18.03 19.66
C ALA A 9 -6.82 16.82 20.00
N ALA A 10 -6.87 16.32 21.24
CA ALA A 10 -6.13 15.12 21.65
C ALA A 10 -6.60 13.85 20.88
N ILE A 11 -7.91 13.70 20.64
CA ILE A 11 -8.47 12.58 19.89
C ILE A 11 -8.09 12.66 18.39
N LEU A 12 -8.11 13.85 17.81
CA LEU A 12 -7.66 14.09 16.43
C LEU A 12 -6.16 13.80 16.26
N LEU A 13 -5.33 14.19 17.23
CA LEU A 13 -3.89 13.92 17.25
C LEU A 13 -3.54 12.45 17.51
N GLN A 14 -4.46 11.66 18.06
CA GLN A 14 -4.25 10.24 18.41
C GLN A 14 -4.61 9.25 17.30
N GLN A 15 -4.99 9.70 16.09
CA GLN A 15 -5.29 8.77 15.01
C GLN A 15 -3.99 8.15 14.46
N PRO A 16 -3.73 6.84 14.66
CA PRO A 16 -2.53 6.21 14.15
C PRO A 16 -2.53 6.25 12.62
N ALA A 17 -1.37 6.52 12.03
CA ALA A 17 -1.20 6.37 10.60
C ALA A 17 -1.50 4.91 10.20
N ARG A 18 -2.47 4.70 9.31
CA ARG A 18 -2.80 3.37 8.80
C ARG A 18 -2.56 3.33 7.30
N VAL A 19 -1.83 2.33 6.86
CA VAL A 19 -1.60 2.05 5.44
C VAL A 19 -2.29 0.73 5.11
N ARG A 20 -3.15 0.73 4.09
CA ARG A 20 -3.68 -0.50 3.47
C ARG A 20 -3.19 -0.54 2.04
N CYS A 21 -2.60 -1.66 1.64
CA CYS A 21 -2.35 -1.97 0.24
C CYS A 21 -3.20 -3.18 -0.16
N VAL A 22 -3.84 -3.08 -1.32
CA VAL A 22 -4.49 -4.21 -1.99
C VAL A 22 -4.07 -4.12 -3.44
N GLY A 23 -3.56 -5.20 -3.99
CA GLY A 23 -3.05 -5.20 -5.35
C GLY A 23 -2.88 -6.60 -5.89
N GLY A 24 -2.61 -6.66 -7.18
CA GLY A 24 -2.40 -7.89 -7.91
C GLY A 24 -1.38 -7.69 -9.01
N GLY A 25 -0.73 -8.78 -9.40
CA GLY A 25 0.22 -8.78 -10.50
C GLY A 25 0.12 -10.04 -11.34
N VAL A 26 0.55 -9.93 -12.59
CA VAL A 26 0.60 -11.02 -13.55
C VAL A 26 2.06 -11.29 -13.90
N ASP A 27 2.43 -12.58 -13.86
CA ASP A 27 3.75 -13.07 -14.23
C ASP A 27 3.74 -13.64 -15.63
N LEU A 28 4.48 -13.02 -16.53
CA LEU A 28 4.73 -13.51 -17.88
C LEU A 28 6.06 -14.26 -17.88
N GLY A 29 6.01 -15.58 -17.98
CA GLY A 29 7.21 -16.43 -18.02
C GLY A 29 8.04 -16.15 -19.28
N LEU A 30 9.32 -15.79 -19.10
CA LEU A 30 10.29 -15.70 -20.18
C LEU A 30 11.04 -17.03 -20.36
N ASN A 31 11.41 -17.67 -19.25
CA ASN A 31 11.98 -19.01 -19.23
C ASN A 31 11.69 -19.70 -17.89
N LYS A 32 12.26 -20.88 -17.71
CA LYS A 32 12.07 -21.72 -16.52
C LYS A 32 12.48 -21.04 -15.19
N HIS A 33 13.32 -20.01 -15.24
CA HIS A 33 13.82 -19.28 -14.07
C HIS A 33 13.46 -17.78 -14.07
N LEU A 34 12.96 -17.21 -15.18
CA LEU A 34 12.74 -15.78 -15.34
C LEU A 34 11.31 -15.49 -15.77
N ALA A 35 10.70 -14.49 -15.16
CA ALA A 35 9.41 -13.93 -15.57
C ALA A 35 9.45 -12.40 -15.51
N LEU A 36 8.63 -11.75 -16.32
CA LEU A 36 8.30 -10.34 -16.18
C LEU A 36 7.01 -10.22 -15.37
N ARG A 37 7.04 -9.44 -14.29
CA ARG A 37 5.87 -9.12 -13.47
C ARG A 37 5.39 -7.73 -13.77
N SER A 38 4.14 -7.61 -14.17
CA SER A 38 3.38 -6.35 -14.11
C SER A 38 2.51 -6.38 -12.86
N GLN A 39 2.43 -5.26 -12.14
CA GLN A 39 1.69 -5.17 -10.87
C GLN A 39 0.97 -3.83 -10.75
N LEU A 40 -0.23 -3.89 -10.16
CA LEU A 40 -1.04 -2.72 -9.86
C LEU A 40 -1.55 -2.81 -8.42
N ASP A 41 -1.19 -1.82 -7.62
CA ASP A 41 -1.54 -1.73 -6.20
C ASP A 41 -2.38 -0.48 -5.93
N TYR A 42 -3.48 -0.65 -5.20
CA TYR A 42 -4.20 0.43 -4.55
C TYR A 42 -3.67 0.62 -3.14
N ILE A 43 -3.15 1.82 -2.86
CA ILE A 43 -2.58 2.19 -1.57
C ILE A 43 -3.48 3.27 -0.95
N ARG A 44 -4.04 2.98 0.22
CA ARG A 44 -4.78 3.95 1.03
C ARG A 44 -4.01 4.24 2.31
N THR A 45 -3.63 5.50 2.47
CA THR A 45 -3.00 6.01 3.68
C THR A 45 -4.00 6.89 4.42
N SER A 46 -4.19 6.62 5.71
CA SER A 46 -5.04 7.41 6.61
C SER A 46 -4.15 8.09 7.63
N PHE A 47 -4.23 9.42 7.75
CA PHE A 47 -3.55 10.20 8.77
C PHE A 47 -4.42 11.38 9.19
N SER A 48 -4.63 11.55 10.51
CA SER A 48 -5.36 12.70 11.08
C SER A 48 -6.69 13.01 10.36
N GLY A 49 -7.56 12.01 10.22
CA GLY A 49 -8.88 12.13 9.60
C GLY A 49 -8.89 12.25 8.07
N THR A 50 -7.72 12.31 7.45
CA THR A 50 -7.57 12.47 6.00
C THR A 50 -7.14 11.16 5.36
N TYR A 51 -7.72 10.86 4.19
CA TYR A 51 -7.34 9.72 3.35
C TYR A 51 -6.62 10.19 2.10
N ILE A 52 -5.43 9.63 1.85
CA ILE A 52 -4.71 9.75 0.59
C ILE A 52 -4.82 8.41 -0.13
N ASN A 53 -5.35 8.43 -1.34
CA ASN A 53 -5.52 7.24 -2.17
C ASN A 53 -4.57 7.35 -3.37
N MET A 54 -3.79 6.31 -3.59
CA MET A 54 -2.82 6.22 -4.66
C MET A 54 -2.99 4.92 -5.43
N VAL A 55 -2.80 4.99 -6.75
CA VAL A 55 -2.63 3.81 -7.59
C VAL A 55 -1.15 3.75 -7.97
N ARG A 56 -0.51 2.61 -7.67
CA ARG A 56 0.87 2.35 -8.05
C ARG A 56 0.89 1.27 -9.10
N GLY A 57 1.36 1.61 -10.30
CA GLY A 57 1.76 0.63 -11.31
C GLY A 57 3.26 0.36 -11.20
N SER A 58 3.67 -0.89 -11.37
CA SER A 58 5.09 -1.26 -11.44
C SER A 58 5.30 -2.42 -12.41
N PHE A 59 6.49 -2.46 -13.01
CA PHE A 59 6.98 -3.57 -13.81
C PHE A 59 8.35 -4.01 -13.30
N GLY A 60 8.64 -5.31 -13.35
CA GLY A 60 9.91 -5.84 -12.89
C GLY A 60 10.17 -7.25 -13.40
N THR A 61 11.37 -7.76 -13.11
CA THR A 61 11.75 -9.14 -13.39
C THR A 61 11.67 -9.98 -12.11
N VAL A 62 11.26 -11.23 -12.23
CA VAL A 62 11.17 -12.20 -11.14
C VAL A 62 12.08 -13.38 -11.47
N PHE A 63 12.98 -13.72 -10.55
CA PHE A 63 13.80 -14.92 -10.64
C PHE A 63 13.20 -16.03 -9.76
N ARG A 64 12.90 -17.19 -10.34
CA ARG A 64 12.33 -18.35 -9.65
C ARG A 64 13.46 -19.25 -9.16
N PHE A 65 13.65 -19.30 -7.84
CA PHE A 65 14.61 -20.21 -7.20
C PHE A 65 13.96 -21.59 -7.01
N GLY A 66 14.60 -22.64 -7.54
CA GLY A 66 14.12 -24.03 -7.47
C GLY A 66 14.19 -24.75 -8.83
N ASN A 67 13.89 -26.05 -8.84
CA ASN A 67 13.67 -26.80 -10.08
C ASN A 67 12.20 -26.58 -10.49
N PRO A 68 11.94 -25.97 -11.66
CA PRO A 68 10.60 -25.58 -12.10
C PRO A 68 9.71 -26.76 -12.48
#